data_AF-A0A6C0C5N7-F1
#
_entry.id   AF-A0A6C0C5N7-F1
#
_cell.length_a   1.000
_cell.length_b   1.000
_cell.length_c   1.000
_cell.angle_alpha   90.00
_cell.angle_beta   90.00
_cell.angle_gamma   90.00
#
_symmetry.space_group_name_H-M   'P 1'
#
loop_
_entity.id
_entity.type
_entity.pdbx_description
1 polymer ?
#
loop_
_entity_poly.entity_id
_entity_poly.type
_entity_poly.pdbx_seq_one_letter_code
_entity_poly.pdbx_strand_id
1 'polypeptide(L)'
;MYMMNFKKYITVFFISSFISIITLGYIEIAYNKKNRPSSVPYELFPIFIPLLYGIFGVINYYIISNYGNNYSIVVGIVFGILLSIIGRFGLDLPTRLFNFTKNTSYKVHIYAIIIYAIIFRSLITPLTNHIIL
;
A
#
# COMPACT_ATOMS: atom_id res chain seq x y z
N MET A 1 4.14 -12.47 -28.53
CA MET A 1 4.91 -12.51 -27.27
C MET A 1 4.74 -11.24 -26.42
N TYR A 2 5.04 -10.03 -26.94
CA TYR A 2 4.86 -8.76 -26.19
C TYR A 2 3.45 -8.53 -25.64
N MET A 3 2.41 -8.86 -26.40
CA MET A 3 1.01 -8.65 -26.01
C MET A 3 0.57 -9.52 -24.81
N MET A 4 1.19 -10.70 -24.61
CA MET A 4 0.91 -11.56 -23.46
C MET A 4 1.48 -11.00 -22.16
N ASN A 5 2.69 -10.41 -22.21
CA ASN A 5 3.32 -9.81 -21.04
C ASN A 5 2.56 -8.58 -20.56
N PHE A 6 2.07 -7.73 -21.49
CA PHE A 6 1.28 -6.57 -21.13
C PHE A 6 -0.02 -6.92 -20.39
N LYS A 7 -0.75 -7.94 -20.87
CA LYS A 7 -1.97 -8.43 -20.18
C LYS A 7 -1.68 -8.88 -18.75
N LYS A 8 -0.59 -9.62 -18.52
CA LYS A 8 -0.19 -10.07 -17.18
C LYS A 8 0.04 -8.88 -16.24
N TYR A 9 0.80 -7.87 -16.67
CA TYR A 9 1.07 -6.68 -15.84
C TYR A 9 -0.19 -5.88 -15.52
N ILE A 10 -1.10 -5.73 -16.49
CA ILE A 10 -2.39 -5.05 -16.26
C ILE A 10 -3.25 -5.82 -15.26
N THR A 11 -3.34 -7.15 -15.37
CA THR A 11 -4.07 -7.98 -14.40
C THR A 11 -3.47 -7.84 -13.00
N VAL A 12 -2.14 -7.93 -12.87
CA VAL A 12 -1.43 -7.74 -11.60
C VAL A 12 -1.69 -6.34 -11.01
N PHE A 13 -1.67 -5.30 -11.85
CA PHE A 13 -1.95 -3.94 -11.45
C PHE A 13 -3.35 -3.84 -10.82
N PHE A 14 -4.38 -4.38 -11.48
CA PHE A 14 -5.76 -4.31 -10.98
C PHE A 14 -5.98 -5.15 -9.72
N ILE A 15 -5.45 -6.38 -9.67
CA ILE A 15 -5.52 -7.22 -8.46
C ILE A 15 -4.87 -6.50 -7.27
N SER A 16 -3.68 -5.94 -7.47
CA SER A 16 -2.96 -5.25 -6.39
C SER A 16 -3.66 -3.95 -5.99
N SER A 17 -4.16 -3.19 -6.97
CA SER A 17 -4.97 -1.99 -6.73
C SER A 17 -6.20 -2.28 -5.87
N PHE A 18 -6.87 -3.42 -6.09
CA PHE A 18 -8.03 -3.81 -5.29
C PHE A 18 -7.69 -4.05 -3.80
N ILE A 19 -6.49 -4.58 -3.50
CA ILE A 19 -6.02 -4.80 -2.12
C ILE A 19 -5.85 -3.49 -1.32
N SER A 20 -5.75 -2.35 -2.00
CA SER A 20 -5.72 -1.03 -1.34
C SER A 20 -6.96 -0.74 -0.48
N ILE A 21 -8.07 -1.47 -0.66
CA ILE A 21 -9.27 -1.38 0.18
C ILE A 21 -8.96 -1.57 1.66
N ILE A 22 -7.93 -2.36 2.01
CA ILE A 22 -7.49 -2.54 3.40
C ILE A 22 -6.98 -1.21 3.97
N THR A 23 -6.13 -0.53 3.19
CA THR A 23 -5.57 0.77 3.58
C THR A 23 -6.66 1.84 3.64
N LEU A 24 -7.51 1.90 2.62
CA LEU A 24 -8.63 2.83 2.58
C LEU A 24 -9.57 2.61 3.76
N GLY A 25 -9.90 1.35 4.08
CA GLY A 25 -10.81 1.01 5.16
C GLY A 25 -10.33 1.50 6.52
N TYR A 26 -9.06 1.28 6.89
CA TYR A 26 -8.59 1.77 8.19
C TYR A 26 -8.48 3.30 8.24
N ILE A 27 -8.15 3.96 7.12
CA ILE A 27 -8.11 5.42 7.06
C ILE A 27 -9.53 5.98 7.14
N GLU A 28 -10.50 5.38 6.44
CA GLU A 28 -11.91 5.77 6.48
C GLU A 28 -12.48 5.71 7.89
N ILE A 29 -12.21 4.61 8.60
CA ILE A 29 -12.61 4.43 10.00
C ILE A 29 -12.02 5.56 10.87
N ALA A 30 -10.74 5.89 10.68
CA ALA A 30 -10.10 6.97 11.44
C ALA A 30 -10.63 8.36 11.07
N TYR A 31 -10.89 8.60 9.78
CA TYR A 31 -11.46 9.85 9.24
C TYR A 31 -12.85 10.12 9.78
N ASN A 32 -13.73 9.11 9.77
CA ASN A 32 -15.08 9.20 10.32
C ASN A 32 -15.06 9.40 11.84
N LYS A 33 -14.17 8.72 12.58
CA LYS A 33 -13.99 8.92 14.04
C LYS A 33 -13.55 10.34 14.41
N LYS A 34 -12.96 11.08 13.46
CA LYS A 34 -12.52 12.47 13.62
C LYS A 34 -13.49 13.50 13.07
N ASN A 35 -14.73 13.10 12.80
CA ASN A 35 -15.76 13.97 12.22
C ASN A 35 -15.31 14.60 10.89
N ARG A 36 -14.57 13.83 10.07
CA ARG A 36 -14.19 14.21 8.70
C ARG A 36 -13.47 15.57 8.62
N PRO A 37 -12.27 15.69 9.19
CA PRO A 37 -11.56 16.96 9.23
C PRO A 37 -11.24 17.47 7.82
N SER A 38 -11.74 18.65 7.46
CA SER A 38 -11.54 19.29 6.14
C SER A 38 -10.08 19.54 5.76
N SER A 39 -9.18 19.54 6.75
CA SER A 39 -7.73 19.66 6.54
C SER A 39 -7.07 18.44 5.89
N VAL A 40 -7.79 17.31 5.76
CA VAL A 40 -7.29 16.08 5.12
C VAL A 40 -8.00 15.91 3.79
N PRO A 41 -7.29 15.90 2.64
CA PRO A 41 -7.89 15.73 1.32
C PRO A 41 -8.24 14.26 1.05
N TYR A 42 -9.19 13.74 1.81
CA TYR A 42 -9.56 12.32 1.82
C TYR A 42 -10.09 11.85 0.47
N GLU A 43 -10.72 12.73 -0.30
CA GLU A 43 -11.29 12.46 -1.63
C GLU A 43 -10.24 12.01 -2.64
N LEU A 44 -8.97 12.34 -2.40
CA LEU A 44 -7.86 11.92 -3.24
C LEU A 44 -7.35 10.51 -2.93
N PHE A 45 -7.63 9.98 -1.73
CA PHE A 45 -7.10 8.68 -1.29
C PHE A 45 -7.63 7.51 -2.13
N PRO A 46 -8.93 7.43 -2.49
CA PRO A 46 -9.44 6.38 -3.38
C PRO A 46 -8.85 6.40 -4.79
N ILE A 47 -8.06 7.42 -5.16
CA ILE A 47 -7.35 7.48 -6.44
C ILE A 47 -5.88 7.10 -6.24
N PHE A 48 -5.18 7.79 -5.34
CA PHE A 48 -3.74 7.61 -5.18
C PHE A 48 -3.36 6.28 -4.54
N ILE A 49 -4.11 5.81 -3.54
CA ILE A 49 -3.74 4.59 -2.82
C ILE A 49 -3.86 3.36 -3.73
N PRO A 50 -4.97 3.13 -4.47
CA PRO A 50 -5.04 2.04 -5.44
C PRO A 50 -3.94 2.12 -6.50
N LEU A 51 -3.66 3.31 -7.04
CA LEU A 51 -2.62 3.51 -8.04
C LEU A 51 -1.23 3.10 -7.53
N LEU A 52 -0.87 3.52 -6.32
CA LEU A 52 0.39 3.16 -5.67
C LEU A 52 0.47 1.63 -5.43
N TYR A 53 -0.61 1.02 -4.96
CA TYR A 53 -0.71 -0.44 -4.82
C TYR A 53 -0.55 -1.17 -6.16
N GLY A 54 -1.16 -0.67 -7.23
CA GLY A 54 -1.04 -1.24 -8.57
C GLY A 54 0.40 -1.19 -9.09
N ILE A 55 1.06 -0.04 -8.97
CA ILE A 55 2.47 0.14 -9.38
C ILE A 55 3.38 -0.81 -8.59
N PHE A 56 3.27 -0.81 -7.26
CA PHE A 56 4.12 -1.67 -6.44
C PHE A 56 3.77 -3.15 -6.57
N GLY A 57 2.52 -3.48 -6.89
CA GLY A 57 2.11 -4.83 -7.26
C GLY A 57 2.82 -5.35 -8.50
N VAL A 58 2.92 -4.51 -9.54
CA VAL A 58 3.69 -4.83 -10.75
C VAL A 58 5.18 -5.00 -10.45
N ILE A 59 5.76 -4.11 -9.63
CA ILE A 59 7.16 -4.23 -9.18
C ILE A 59 7.35 -5.54 -8.40
N ASN A 60 6.44 -5.85 -7.47
CA ASN A 60 6.48 -7.08 -6.69
C ASN A 60 6.44 -8.30 -7.60
N TYR A 61 5.50 -8.35 -8.54
CA TYR A 61 5.38 -9.42 -9.52
C TYR A 61 6.68 -9.62 -10.31
N TYR A 62 7.28 -8.53 -10.82
CA TYR A 62 8.57 -8.60 -11.50
C TYR A 62 9.66 -9.18 -10.59
N ILE A 63 9.76 -8.73 -9.35
CA ILE A 63 10.78 -9.19 -8.41
C ILE A 63 10.59 -10.66 -8.04
N ILE A 64 9.38 -11.10 -7.69
CA ILE A 64 9.16 -12.49 -7.29
C ILE A 64 9.33 -13.46 -8.47
N SER A 65 9.02 -13.03 -9.69
CA SER A 65 9.21 -13.84 -10.91
C SER A 65 10.69 -14.10 -11.21
N ASN A 66 11.59 -13.18 -10.84
CA ASN A 66 13.02 -13.25 -11.17
C ASN A 66 13.90 -13.68 -10.00
N TYR A 67 13.50 -13.38 -8.76
CA TYR A 67 14.32 -13.56 -7.56
C TYR A 67 13.65 -14.42 -6.47
N GLY A 68 12.36 -14.73 -6.63
CA GLY A 68 11.60 -15.58 -5.72
C GLY A 68 10.77 -14.83 -4.67
N ASN A 69 9.78 -15.52 -4.12
CA ASN A 69 8.71 -14.93 -3.31
C ASN A 69 9.20 -14.24 -2.02
N ASN A 70 10.38 -14.59 -1.51
CA ASN A 70 10.92 -14.03 -0.25
C ASN A 70 11.21 -12.54 -0.35
N TYR A 71 11.51 -12.05 -1.56
CA TYR A 71 11.74 -10.62 -1.80
C TYR A 71 10.47 -9.78 -1.77
N SER A 72 9.28 -10.40 -1.75
CA SER A 72 8.03 -9.66 -1.60
C SER A 72 7.95 -8.86 -0.30
N ILE A 73 8.56 -9.39 0.77
CA ILE A 73 8.68 -8.69 2.06
C ILE A 73 9.40 -7.35 1.85
N VAL A 74 10.51 -7.34 1.10
CA VAL A 74 11.30 -6.14 0.83
C VAL A 74 10.48 -5.10 0.07
N VAL A 75 9.70 -5.52 -0.94
CA VAL A 75 8.81 -4.61 -1.67
C VAL A 75 7.76 -3.99 -0.75
N GLY A 76 7.15 -4.80 0.13
CA GLY A 76 6.21 -4.31 1.14
C GLY A 76 6.83 -3.33 2.14
N ILE A 77 8.08 -3.57 2.56
CA ILE A 77 8.83 -2.63 3.43
C ILE A 77 9.00 -1.29 2.74
N VAL A 78 9.51 -1.28 1.50
CA VAL A 78 9.74 -0.04 0.73
C VAL A 78 8.42 0.71 0.52
N PHE A 79 7.36 -0.01 0.17
CA PHE A 79 6.02 0.55 0.02
C PHE A 79 5.48 1.16 1.31
N GLY A 80 5.62 0.44 2.43
CA GLY A 80 5.19 0.93 3.74
C GLY A 80 5.94 2.18 4.18
N ILE A 81 7.25 2.23 3.94
CA ILE A 81 8.06 3.43 4.20
C ILE A 81 7.53 4.60 3.37
N LEU A 82 7.33 4.42 2.05
CA LEU A 82 6.80 5.46 1.17
C LEU A 82 5.47 6.03 1.68
N LEU A 83 4.50 5.16 1.98
CA LEU A 83 3.19 5.59 2.50
C LEU A 83 3.30 6.27 3.87
N SER A 84 4.18 5.78 4.74
CA SER A 84 4.39 6.39 6.05
C SER A 84 5.01 7.78 5.97
N ILE A 85 5.93 8.02 5.02
CA ILE A 85 6.55 9.32 4.78
C ILE A 85 5.50 10.29 4.25
N ILE A 86 4.73 9.89 3.24
CA ILE A 86 3.64 10.70 2.68
C ILE A 86 2.61 11.03 3.78
N GLY A 87 2.17 10.02 4.51
CA GLY A 87 1.17 10.16 5.57
C GLY A 87 1.63 11.05 6.73
N ARG A 88 2.89 10.91 7.18
CA ARG A 88 3.42 11.68 8.31
C ARG A 88 3.85 13.09 7.91
N PHE A 89 4.71 13.21 6.91
CA PHE A 89 5.35 14.48 6.58
C PHE A 89 4.55 15.28 5.55
N GLY A 90 3.87 14.62 4.61
CA GLY A 90 3.03 15.29 3.64
C GLY A 90 1.68 15.73 4.20
N LEU A 91 1.06 14.87 5.02
CA LEU A 91 -0.35 15.03 5.41
C LEU A 91 -0.60 15.11 6.93
N ASP A 92 0.41 14.81 7.76
CA ASP A 92 0.29 14.75 9.22
C ASP A 92 -0.87 13.85 9.73
N LEU A 93 -1.16 12.77 9.01
CA LEU A 93 -2.24 11.84 9.34
C LEU A 93 -2.14 11.21 10.73
N PRO A 94 -0.96 10.85 11.26
CA PRO A 94 -0.89 10.23 12.59
C PRO A 94 -1.50 11.09 13.68
N THR A 95 -1.23 12.40 13.65
CA THR A 95 -1.77 13.35 14.64
C THR A 95 -3.20 13.75 14.30
N ARG A 96 -3.52 13.95 13.02
CA ARG A 96 -4.87 14.38 12.59
C ARG A 96 -5.93 13.29 12.71
N LEU A 97 -5.58 12.04 12.41
CA LEU A 97 -6.53 10.93 12.30
C LEU A 97 -6.36 9.86 13.39
N PHE A 98 -5.13 9.58 13.82
CA PHE A 98 -4.83 8.39 14.64
C PHE A 98 -4.45 8.70 16.10
N ASN A 99 -4.73 9.92 16.59
CA ASN A 99 -4.47 10.33 17.99
C ASN A 99 -3.00 10.25 18.44
N PHE A 100 -2.04 10.30 17.52
CA PHE A 100 -0.63 10.40 17.90
C PHE A 100 -0.29 11.82 18.32
N THR A 101 0.57 11.95 19.33
CA THR A 101 1.22 13.23 19.63
C THR A 101 2.37 13.45 18.66
N LYS A 102 2.89 14.68 18.57
CA LYS A 102 4.09 14.96 17.74
C LYS A 102 5.26 14.02 18.08
N ASN A 103 5.44 13.69 19.37
CA ASN A 103 6.52 12.83 19.83
C ASN A 103 6.31 11.36 19.48
N THR A 104 5.06 10.87 19.45
CA THR A 104 4.78 9.46 19.15
C THR A 104 4.53 9.19 17.67
N SER A 105 4.27 10.24 16.89
CA SER A 105 3.91 10.18 15.47
C SER A 105 4.90 9.39 14.59
N TYR A 106 6.18 9.32 14.93
CA TYR A 106 7.18 8.54 14.17
C TYR A 106 6.99 7.02 14.27
N LYS A 107 6.25 6.52 15.27
CA LYS A 107 5.95 5.10 15.40
C LYS A 107 5.21 4.53 14.19
N VAL A 108 4.52 5.37 13.41
CA VAL A 108 3.83 4.95 12.20
C VAL A 108 4.76 4.38 11.13
N HIS A 109 6.03 4.76 11.11
CA HIS A 109 7.01 4.18 10.17
C HIS A 109 7.21 2.69 10.45
N ILE A 110 7.35 2.32 11.72
CA ILE A 110 7.48 0.92 12.14
C ILE A 110 6.19 0.15 11.84
N TYR A 111 5.03 0.71 12.19
CA TYR A 111 3.74 0.06 11.91
C TYR A 111 3.52 -0.14 10.41
N ALA A 112 3.84 0.86 9.57
CA ALA A 112 3.70 0.74 8.13
C ALA A 112 4.63 -0.35 7.57
N ILE A 113 5.91 -0.36 7.95
CA ILE A 113 6.87 -1.39 7.53
C ILE A 113 6.29 -2.80 7.77
N ILE A 114 5.80 -3.05 8.98
CA ILE A 114 5.27 -4.37 9.37
C ILE A 114 3.99 -4.69 8.59
N ILE A 115 3.01 -3.79 8.58
CA ILE A 115 1.70 -4.01 7.95
C ILE A 115 1.89 -4.27 6.45
N TYR A 116 2.65 -3.43 5.75
CA TYR A 116 2.79 -3.53 4.31
C TYR A 116 3.71 -4.69 3.88
N ALA A 117 4.71 -5.07 4.68
CA ALA A 117 5.45 -6.32 4.48
C ALA A 117 4.52 -7.54 4.51
N ILE A 118 3.61 -7.59 5.49
CA ILE A 118 2.62 -8.67 5.61
C ILE A 118 1.63 -8.65 4.44
N ILE A 119 1.09 -7.48 4.08
CA ILE A 119 0.15 -7.36 2.95
C ILE A 119 0.80 -7.87 1.65
N PHE A 120 2.03 -7.46 1.34
CA PHE A 120 2.69 -7.89 0.12
C PHE A 120 2.99 -9.39 0.11
N ARG A 121 3.52 -9.92 1.21
CA ARG A 121 3.88 -11.34 1.32
C ARG A 121 2.66 -12.25 1.37
N SER A 122 1.63 -11.90 2.13
CA SER A 122 0.52 -12.80 2.47
C SER A 122 -0.72 -12.58 1.61
N LEU A 123 -0.87 -11.43 0.96
CA LEU A 123 -2.04 -11.14 0.12
C LEU A 123 -1.65 -10.95 -1.35
N ILE A 124 -0.85 -9.92 -1.65
CA ILE A 124 -0.54 -9.56 -3.05
C ILE A 124 0.20 -10.70 -3.75
N THR A 125 1.22 -11.28 -3.13
CA THR A 125 2.00 -12.35 -3.74
C THR A 125 1.15 -13.59 -4.03
N PRO A 126 0.43 -14.21 -3.09
CA PRO A 126 -0.43 -15.36 -3.40
C PRO A 126 -1.47 -15.07 -4.49
N LEU A 127 -2.07 -13.88 -4.46
CA LEU A 127 -3.08 -13.46 -5.44
C LEU A 127 -2.50 -13.18 -6.83
N THR A 128 -1.19 -13.00 -6.97
CA THR A 128 -0.55 -12.74 -8.27
C THR A 128 0.34 -13.88 -8.74
N ASN A 129 0.70 -14.82 -7.85
CA ASN A 129 1.62 -15.92 -8.15
C ASN A 129 1.05 -16.89 -9.18
N HIS A 130 -0.28 -17.06 -9.24
CA HIS A 130 -0.94 -17.91 -10.24
C HIS A 130 -0.82 -17.37 -11.67
N ILE A 131 -0.40 -16.11 -11.86
CA ILE A 131 -0.17 -15.47 -13.16
C ILE A 131 1.25 -15.77 -13.69
N ILE A 132 2.15 -16.17 -12.78
CA ILE A 132 3.53 -16.57 -13.10
C ILE A 132 3.54 -17.94 -13.77
N LEU A 133 2.72 -18.87 -13.26
CA LEU A 133 2.49 -20.21 -13.82
C LEU A 133 1.81 -20.13 -15.19
#